data_AF-A0A961GF50-F1
#
_entry.id   AF-A0A961GF50-F1
#
_cell.length_a   1.000
_cell.length_b   1.000
_cell.length_c   1.000
_cell.angle_alpha   90.00
_cell.angle_beta   90.00
_cell.angle_gamma   90.00
#
_symmetry.space_group_name_H-M   'P 1'
#
loop_
_entity.id
_entity.type
_entity.pdbx_description
1 polymer ?
#
loop_
_entity_poly.entity_id
_entity_poly.type
_entity_poly.pdbx_seq_one_letter_code
_entity_poly.pdbx_strand_id
1 'polypeptide(L)'
;MSQADDLSSTDLTGIVTQPDPRAAQEQIVTQGNVRVSVLTDTLIRLEYAHDGVFEDRASLAVVNRRFPTTKIRSTMKDNSLTVDTGAVTVRCSDVTRPFTRITLTAETKRGDSEWSYGMADRKNLGGTVRTLDGWDGNKVARFLRWDDETGVVNAWDEQGLGEGLCTRGDWTVFDDSGTVVLDPSTGGRAAKGRPWPTEREPGKRQDLYLFAYGTDHVGALRDASRLFGPQPLPPRFAFGYWYSRYYPYTSEELIEVAAELDQHRVPADVLVIDMDWHKLGWTGYSWDTDLFPDPTATLTAIHEHGLRTCLNLHPADGVGSHEDAFPEMCAAMGLDPATTDKVPFDLTDTRFVDAYLRLLHHPHEDRGVDFWWMDWQQGTET
;
A
#
# COMPACT_ATOMS: atom_id res chain seq x y z
N MET A 1 14.68 38.18 -12.36
CA MET A 1 13.52 37.32 -12.03
C MET A 1 13.43 36.35 -13.21
N SER A 2 14.15 35.22 -13.12
CA SER A 2 13.57 33.92 -12.75
C SER A 2 12.51 33.56 -13.79
N GLN A 3 12.87 32.90 -14.90
CA GLN A 3 13.03 31.44 -14.94
C GLN A 3 11.92 30.77 -14.10
N ALA A 4 10.83 30.46 -14.79
CA ALA A 4 9.97 29.35 -14.42
C ALA A 4 10.63 28.11 -15.04
N ASP A 5 11.01 27.14 -14.21
CA ASP A 5 11.59 25.90 -14.70
C ASP A 5 10.52 25.08 -15.43
N ASP A 6 10.92 24.57 -16.60
CA ASP A 6 10.05 23.85 -17.51
C ASP A 6 9.85 22.41 -17.04
N LEU A 7 8.78 22.16 -16.29
CA LEU A 7 8.38 20.83 -15.83
C LEU A 7 7.88 19.91 -16.97
N SER A 8 7.77 20.40 -18.22
CA SER A 8 7.28 19.59 -19.35
C SER A 8 8.29 18.54 -19.84
N SER A 9 9.56 18.64 -19.44
CA SER A 9 10.61 17.68 -19.83
C SER A 9 10.68 16.41 -18.97
N THR A 10 9.67 16.13 -18.15
CA THR A 10 9.63 14.88 -17.38
C THR A 10 9.35 13.72 -18.34
N ASP A 11 10.41 13.03 -18.76
CA ASP A 11 10.32 11.89 -19.68
C ASP A 11 9.67 10.67 -19.00
N LEU A 12 8.33 10.63 -19.04
CA LEU A 12 7.52 9.54 -18.48
C LEU A 12 7.58 8.26 -19.34
N THR A 13 8.30 8.22 -20.47
CA THR A 13 8.41 7.00 -21.31
C THR A 13 9.11 5.84 -20.59
N GLY A 14 9.82 6.11 -19.50
CA GLY A 14 10.42 5.11 -18.62
C GLY A 14 9.49 4.52 -17.54
N ILE A 15 8.22 4.94 -17.46
CA ILE A 15 7.28 4.42 -16.44
C ILE A 15 6.78 3.03 -16.84
N VAL A 16 7.12 2.04 -16.00
CA VAL A 16 6.71 0.65 -16.13
C VAL A 16 5.26 0.50 -15.65
N THR A 17 4.33 0.36 -16.59
CA THR A 17 2.87 0.24 -16.32
C THR A 17 2.40 -1.18 -16.04
N GLN A 18 3.27 -2.19 -16.20
CA GLN A 18 2.99 -3.58 -15.84
C GLN A 18 4.18 -4.15 -15.05
N PRO A 19 3.95 -4.85 -13.91
CA PRO A 19 5.02 -5.42 -13.09
C PRO A 19 6.03 -6.27 -13.87
N ASP A 20 7.32 -5.88 -13.84
CA ASP A 20 8.45 -6.73 -14.25
C ASP A 20 9.42 -6.88 -13.06
N PRO A 21 9.21 -7.90 -12.20
CA PRO A 21 9.93 -8.05 -10.94
C PRO A 21 11.36 -8.57 -11.09
N ARG A 22 11.87 -8.78 -12.31
CA ARG A 22 13.21 -9.34 -12.55
C ARG A 22 14.20 -8.26 -12.96
N ALA A 23 15.38 -8.27 -12.35
CA ALA A 23 16.47 -7.39 -12.75
C ALA A 23 17.03 -7.76 -14.14
N ALA A 24 17.80 -6.85 -14.75
CA ALA A 24 18.57 -7.13 -15.95
C ALA A 24 19.68 -8.15 -15.63
N GLN A 25 19.84 -9.19 -16.45
CA GLN A 25 20.71 -10.33 -16.14
C GLN A 25 22.19 -9.91 -16.03
N GLU A 26 22.58 -8.91 -16.82
CA GLU A 26 23.87 -8.22 -16.82
C GLU A 26 24.07 -7.23 -15.67
N GLN A 27 23.06 -7.05 -14.80
CA GLN A 27 23.13 -6.24 -13.58
C GLN A 27 23.07 -7.10 -12.30
N ILE A 28 22.95 -8.42 -12.44
CA ILE A 28 22.93 -9.39 -11.34
C ILE A 28 24.33 -9.96 -11.17
N VAL A 29 24.86 -9.92 -9.94
CA VAL A 29 26.09 -10.57 -9.53
C VAL A 29 25.80 -11.49 -8.35
N THR A 30 26.10 -12.78 -8.50
CA THR A 30 25.83 -13.80 -7.48
C THR A 30 27.11 -14.55 -7.13
N GLN A 31 27.35 -14.75 -5.84
CA GLN A 31 28.43 -15.59 -5.33
C GLN A 31 27.96 -16.25 -4.02
N GLY A 32 28.03 -17.59 -3.94
CA GLY A 32 27.54 -18.32 -2.77
C GLY A 32 26.08 -18.02 -2.45
N ASN A 33 25.80 -17.68 -1.20
CA ASN A 33 24.45 -17.40 -0.70
C ASN A 33 24.04 -15.93 -0.86
N VAL A 34 24.81 -15.13 -1.61
CA VAL A 34 24.57 -13.69 -1.79
C VAL A 34 24.34 -13.34 -3.26
N ARG A 35 23.33 -12.50 -3.50
CA ARG A 35 23.03 -11.87 -4.79
C ARG A 35 22.98 -10.35 -4.62
N VAL A 36 23.65 -9.64 -5.51
CA VAL A 36 23.60 -8.17 -5.63
C VAL A 36 22.98 -7.87 -7.00
N SER A 37 21.85 -7.16 -7.01
CA SER A 37 21.21 -6.70 -8.25
C SER A 37 21.26 -5.18 -8.30
N VAL A 38 22.00 -4.64 -9.26
CA VAL A 38 22.14 -3.19 -9.45
C VAL A 38 20.94 -2.70 -10.27
N LEU A 39 20.13 -1.81 -9.69
CA LEU A 39 18.94 -1.27 -10.35
C LEU A 39 19.26 0.09 -10.98
N THR A 40 19.91 0.98 -10.22
CA THR A 40 20.58 2.17 -10.77
C THR A 40 21.99 2.27 -10.20
N ASP A 41 22.78 3.31 -10.54
CA ASP A 41 24.09 3.50 -9.91
C ASP A 41 23.99 3.75 -8.40
N THR A 42 22.82 4.19 -7.91
CA THR A 42 22.55 4.49 -6.50
C THR A 42 21.46 3.65 -5.84
N LEU A 43 20.68 2.85 -6.58
CA LEU A 43 19.72 1.89 -6.04
C LEU A 43 20.23 0.46 -6.26
N ILE A 44 20.55 -0.23 -5.16
CA ILE A 44 21.12 -1.59 -5.20
C ILE A 44 20.28 -2.53 -4.32
N ARG A 45 19.79 -3.63 -4.90
CA ARG A 45 19.17 -4.73 -4.15
C ARG A 45 20.24 -5.70 -3.65
N LEU A 46 20.13 -6.08 -2.38
CA LEU A 46 21.08 -6.91 -1.65
C LEU A 46 20.33 -8.09 -1.03
N GLU A 47 20.60 -9.30 -1.51
CA GLU A 47 19.90 -10.52 -1.10
C GLU A 47 20.85 -11.53 -0.47
N TYR A 48 20.46 -12.09 0.67
CA TYR A 48 21.02 -13.31 1.23
C TYR A 48 19.96 -14.39 1.29
N ALA A 49 20.30 -15.59 0.81
CA ALA A 49 19.45 -16.77 0.86
C ALA A 49 20.26 -17.97 1.37
N HIS A 50 19.88 -18.55 2.51
CA HIS A 50 20.64 -19.61 3.18
C HIS A 50 20.94 -20.87 2.32
N ASP A 51 20.17 -21.07 1.26
CA ASP A 51 20.18 -22.18 0.31
C ASP A 51 20.66 -21.77 -1.10
N GLY A 52 20.98 -20.49 -1.31
CA GLY A 52 21.30 -19.93 -2.63
C GLY A 52 20.11 -19.78 -3.58
N VAL A 53 18.87 -19.96 -3.10
CA VAL A 53 17.64 -19.75 -3.90
C VAL A 53 17.12 -18.34 -3.65
N PHE A 54 17.27 -17.47 -4.65
CA PHE A 54 16.93 -16.03 -4.54
C PHE A 54 15.52 -15.73 -5.04
N GLU A 55 14.97 -14.58 -4.66
CA GLU A 55 13.57 -14.24 -4.92
C GLU A 55 13.40 -13.34 -6.15
N ASP A 56 12.74 -13.85 -7.18
CA ASP A 56 12.49 -13.18 -8.46
C ASP A 56 11.01 -12.81 -8.69
N ARG A 57 10.10 -13.23 -7.80
CA ARG A 57 8.70 -12.79 -7.80
C ARG A 57 8.61 -11.34 -7.33
N ALA A 58 7.53 -10.65 -7.68
CA ALA A 58 7.18 -9.40 -7.04
C ALA A 58 6.94 -9.65 -5.55
N SER A 59 7.29 -8.71 -4.67
CA SER A 59 6.73 -8.67 -3.32
C SER A 59 5.51 -7.76 -3.29
N LEU A 60 4.75 -7.78 -2.19
CA LEU A 60 3.63 -6.85 -1.98
C LEU A 60 4.07 -5.37 -2.02
N ALA A 61 5.34 -5.09 -1.70
CA ALA A 61 5.94 -3.77 -1.83
C ALA A 61 6.64 -3.58 -3.19
N VAL A 62 7.58 -4.46 -3.55
CA VAL A 62 8.46 -4.29 -4.72
C VAL A 62 7.97 -5.14 -5.90
N VAL A 63 7.28 -4.48 -6.82
CA VAL A 63 6.67 -5.13 -8.01
C VAL A 63 7.56 -5.06 -9.27
N ASN A 64 8.55 -4.17 -9.30
CA ASN A 64 9.39 -3.90 -10.47
C ASN A 64 10.88 -3.93 -10.12
N ARG A 65 11.68 -4.69 -10.89
CA ARG A 65 13.15 -4.66 -10.82
C ARG A 65 13.82 -4.48 -12.19
N ARG A 66 13.04 -4.36 -13.27
CA ARG A 66 13.55 -3.98 -14.60
C ARG A 66 13.88 -2.49 -14.67
N PHE A 67 15.15 -2.15 -14.56
CA PHE A 67 15.69 -0.79 -14.69
C PHE A 67 16.63 -0.68 -15.91
N PRO A 68 16.95 0.54 -16.39
CA PRO A 68 17.97 0.74 -17.41
C PRO A 68 19.35 0.32 -16.88
N THR A 69 20.12 -0.41 -17.68
CA THR A 69 21.42 -0.96 -17.26
C THR A 69 22.46 0.14 -17.04
N THR A 70 23.23 0.05 -15.95
CA THR A 70 24.43 0.86 -15.71
C THR A 70 25.71 0.04 -15.81
N LYS A 71 26.87 0.70 -15.78
CA LYS A 71 28.18 0.04 -15.76
C LYS A 71 28.48 -0.47 -14.36
N ILE A 72 28.69 -1.77 -14.23
CA ILE A 72 29.10 -2.40 -12.97
C ILE A 72 30.49 -3.02 -13.10
N ARG A 73 31.23 -3.06 -11.99
CA ARG A 73 32.47 -3.84 -11.85
C ARG A 73 32.35 -4.73 -10.63
N SER A 74 32.53 -6.02 -10.81
CA SER A 74 32.50 -7.00 -9.72
C SER A 74 33.87 -7.66 -9.52
N THR A 75 34.29 -7.79 -8.26
CA THR A 75 35.44 -8.61 -7.87
C THR A 75 34.95 -9.71 -6.94
N MET A 76 35.22 -10.95 -7.31
CA MET A 76 34.94 -12.15 -6.51
C MET A 76 36.28 -12.76 -6.11
N LYS A 77 36.52 -12.96 -4.82
CA LYS A 77 37.75 -13.58 -4.29
C LYS A 77 37.45 -14.34 -3.01
N ASP A 78 37.86 -15.60 -2.95
CA ASP A 78 37.58 -16.49 -1.81
C ASP A 78 36.07 -16.49 -1.50
N ASN A 79 35.67 -16.21 -0.25
CA ASN A 79 34.26 -16.02 0.14
C ASN A 79 33.81 -14.54 0.08
N SER A 80 34.53 -13.65 -0.58
CA SER A 80 34.20 -12.22 -0.66
C SER A 80 33.70 -11.79 -2.05
N LEU A 81 32.69 -10.92 -2.05
CA LEU A 81 32.09 -10.28 -3.22
C LEU A 81 32.18 -8.75 -3.04
N THR A 82 32.67 -8.03 -4.04
CA THR A 82 32.60 -6.57 -4.13
C THR A 82 31.95 -6.16 -5.45
N VAL A 83 31.03 -5.20 -5.42
CA VAL A 83 30.37 -4.61 -6.60
C VAL A 83 30.48 -3.10 -6.53
N ASP A 84 31.10 -2.48 -7.54
CA ASP A 84 31.22 -1.02 -7.72
C ASP A 84 30.37 -0.57 -8.92
N THR A 85 29.40 0.31 -8.69
CA THR A 85 28.53 0.92 -9.71
C THR A 85 29.13 2.18 -10.34
N GLY A 86 30.29 2.62 -9.85
CA GLY A 86 30.83 3.94 -10.11
C GLY A 86 30.45 4.94 -9.01
N ALA A 87 29.21 4.89 -8.48
CA ALA A 87 28.74 5.77 -7.40
C ALA A 87 28.76 5.11 -6.01
N VAL A 88 28.53 3.79 -5.93
CA VAL A 88 28.48 3.01 -4.69
C VAL A 88 29.36 1.77 -4.82
N THR A 89 30.14 1.47 -3.79
CA THR A 89 30.90 0.21 -3.67
C THR A 89 30.31 -0.63 -2.54
N VAL A 90 29.61 -1.70 -2.89
CA VAL A 90 29.09 -2.70 -1.94
C VAL A 90 30.16 -3.77 -1.70
N ARG A 91 30.34 -4.17 -0.44
CA ARG A 91 31.25 -5.24 -0.03
C ARG A 91 30.55 -6.27 0.85
N CYS A 92 30.57 -7.51 0.41
CA CYS A 92 30.16 -8.69 1.19
C CYS A 92 31.43 -9.46 1.57
N SER A 93 31.82 -9.45 2.85
CA SER A 93 33.10 -10.02 3.29
C SER A 93 33.08 -11.54 3.45
N ASP A 94 31.89 -12.13 3.65
CA ASP A 94 31.66 -13.58 3.69
C ASP A 94 30.28 -13.91 3.12
N VAL A 95 30.23 -14.34 1.86
CA VAL A 95 29.00 -14.70 1.13
C VAL A 95 28.38 -16.03 1.57
N THR A 96 28.97 -16.74 2.54
CA THR A 96 28.37 -17.96 3.11
C THR A 96 27.49 -17.64 4.33
N ARG A 97 27.54 -16.41 4.84
CA ARG A 97 26.90 -15.99 6.09
C ARG A 97 25.83 -14.91 5.86
N PRO A 98 24.79 -14.85 6.71
CA PRO A 98 23.80 -13.77 6.67
C PRO A 98 24.43 -12.38 6.79
N PHE A 99 23.71 -11.36 6.32
CA PHE A 99 24.11 -9.97 6.47
C PHE A 99 24.08 -9.53 7.93
N THR A 100 25.17 -8.87 8.33
CA THR A 100 25.48 -8.30 9.64
C THR A 100 26.36 -7.07 9.41
N ARG A 101 26.57 -6.24 10.44
CA ARG A 101 27.48 -5.07 10.39
C ARG A 101 28.90 -5.36 9.86
N ILE A 102 29.34 -6.62 9.92
CA ILE A 102 30.67 -7.07 9.51
C ILE A 102 30.65 -7.73 8.13
N THR A 103 29.57 -8.45 7.80
CA THR A 103 29.46 -9.25 6.58
C THR A 103 28.93 -8.45 5.38
N LEU A 104 28.27 -7.31 5.59
CA LEU A 104 27.78 -6.42 4.54
C LEU A 104 28.03 -4.94 4.87
N THR A 105 28.77 -4.26 4.01
CA THR A 105 28.98 -2.80 4.04
C THR A 105 28.84 -2.18 2.65
N ALA A 106 28.67 -0.85 2.59
CA ALA A 106 28.76 -0.09 1.37
C ALA A 106 29.44 1.28 1.61
N GLU A 107 30.18 1.75 0.62
CA GLU A 107 30.78 3.09 0.55
C GLU A 107 30.06 3.88 -0.54
N THR A 108 29.47 5.04 -0.22
CA THR A 108 28.90 5.96 -1.22
C THR A 108 29.88 7.08 -1.56
N LYS A 109 30.22 7.20 -2.84
CA LYS A 109 31.02 8.32 -3.38
C LYS A 109 30.18 9.60 -3.52
N ARG A 110 28.85 9.48 -3.48
CA ARG A 110 27.95 10.62 -3.27
C ARG A 110 27.84 10.85 -1.75
N GLY A 111 28.55 11.87 -1.25
CA GLY A 111 28.55 12.24 0.17
C GLY A 111 29.76 11.78 0.98
N ASP A 112 30.55 10.84 0.46
CA ASP A 112 31.74 10.27 1.11
C ASP A 112 31.43 9.66 2.49
N SER A 113 30.45 8.73 2.50
CA SER A 113 29.97 8.08 3.72
C SER A 113 29.86 6.56 3.60
N GLU A 114 29.94 5.91 4.76
CA GLU A 114 29.86 4.46 4.89
C GLU A 114 28.50 4.03 5.44
N TRP A 115 28.08 2.85 5.01
CA TRP A 115 26.94 2.10 5.53
C TRP A 115 27.37 0.69 5.93
N SER A 116 26.72 0.14 6.95
CA SER A 116 26.81 -1.28 7.31
C SER A 116 25.43 -1.80 7.67
N TYR A 117 25.17 -3.09 7.43
CA TYR A 117 23.85 -3.69 7.70
C TYR A 117 23.34 -3.37 9.12
N GLY A 118 22.11 -2.84 9.21
CA GLY A 118 21.47 -2.43 10.47
C GLY A 118 22.02 -1.13 11.07
N MET A 119 22.84 -0.36 10.35
CA MET A 119 23.14 1.03 10.72
C MET A 119 21.87 1.88 10.57
N ALA A 120 21.45 2.51 11.67
CA ALA A 120 20.28 3.36 11.69
C ALA A 120 20.57 4.70 11.02
N ASP A 121 19.65 5.17 10.19
CA ASP A 121 19.76 6.48 9.55
C ASP A 121 19.30 7.59 10.50
N ARG A 122 20.25 8.15 11.25
CA ARG A 122 20.00 9.24 12.21
C ARG A 122 19.61 10.58 11.56
N LYS A 123 19.58 10.66 10.23
CA LYS A 123 19.21 11.86 9.49
C LYS A 123 17.92 11.68 8.68
N ASN A 124 17.28 10.52 8.79
CA ASN A 124 16.03 10.18 8.13
C ASN A 124 14.95 11.24 8.40
N LEU A 125 14.08 11.48 7.43
CA LEU A 125 12.99 12.46 7.52
C LEU A 125 11.67 11.83 7.97
N GLY A 126 11.64 10.51 8.21
CA GLY A 126 10.46 9.75 8.55
C GLY A 126 9.72 9.25 7.31
N GLY A 127 9.07 8.10 7.47
CA GLY A 127 8.11 7.53 6.52
C GLY A 127 6.67 7.85 6.90
N THR A 128 5.76 6.97 6.54
CA THR A 128 4.35 7.05 6.93
C THR A 128 4.11 6.42 8.31
N VAL A 129 2.90 6.59 8.82
CA VAL A 129 2.34 5.79 9.91
C VAL A 129 0.93 5.33 9.53
N ARG A 130 0.46 4.24 10.15
CA ARG A 130 -0.82 3.58 9.81
C ARG A 130 -2.05 4.49 9.93
N THR A 131 -2.03 5.41 10.89
CA THR A 131 -3.10 6.40 11.13
C THR A 131 -2.50 7.62 11.86
N LEU A 132 -3.09 8.81 11.63
CA LEU A 132 -2.83 10.04 12.37
C LEU A 132 -3.91 10.35 13.42
N ASP A 133 -4.89 9.47 13.60
CA ASP A 133 -5.96 9.63 14.58
C ASP A 133 -5.39 9.63 16.00
N GLY A 134 -5.81 10.63 16.79
CA GLY A 134 -5.30 10.79 18.15
C GLY A 134 -3.84 11.25 18.25
N TRP A 135 -3.21 11.72 17.17
CA TRP A 135 -1.86 12.30 17.25
C TRP A 135 -1.88 13.75 17.76
N ASP A 136 -1.01 14.05 18.72
CA ASP A 136 -0.62 15.40 19.15
C ASP A 136 0.91 15.52 19.12
N GLY A 137 1.43 16.09 18.03
CA GLY A 137 2.87 16.19 17.79
C GLY A 137 3.55 14.83 17.66
N ASN A 138 4.33 14.43 18.67
CA ASN A 138 5.00 13.12 18.76
C ASN A 138 4.29 12.14 19.72
N LYS A 139 3.08 12.46 20.17
CA LYS A 139 2.29 11.64 21.09
C LYS A 139 1.07 11.07 20.38
N VAL A 140 0.70 9.85 20.76
CA VAL A 140 -0.47 9.16 20.23
C VAL A 140 -1.39 8.78 21.37
N ALA A 141 -2.66 9.14 21.23
CA ALA A 141 -3.71 8.72 22.12
C ALA A 141 -3.94 7.20 22.00
N ARG A 142 -3.63 6.46 23.06
CA ARG A 142 -4.05 5.06 23.21
C ARG A 142 -5.32 5.01 24.05
N PHE A 143 -6.41 4.62 23.42
CA PHE A 143 -7.68 4.35 24.07
C PHE A 143 -7.50 3.41 25.27
N LEU A 144 -8.04 3.81 26.42
CA LEU A 144 -8.09 2.96 27.62
C LEU A 144 -9.51 2.46 27.87
N ARG A 145 -10.49 3.37 27.81
CA ARG A 145 -11.91 3.09 28.03
C ARG A 145 -12.77 4.27 27.59
N TRP A 146 -14.06 4.00 27.43
CA TRP A 146 -15.10 5.01 27.54
C TRP A 146 -15.44 5.27 29.02
N ASP A 147 -15.87 6.48 29.32
CA ASP A 147 -16.23 6.98 30.65
C ASP A 147 -17.48 7.87 30.49
N ASP A 148 -18.60 7.53 31.12
CA ASP A 148 -19.90 8.13 30.77
C ASP A 148 -20.01 9.64 31.11
N GLU A 149 -19.13 10.16 31.97
CA GLU A 149 -19.06 11.59 32.32
C GLU A 149 -18.03 12.36 31.47
N THR A 150 -16.91 11.73 31.13
CA THR A 150 -15.76 12.40 30.47
C THR A 150 -15.49 11.97 29.03
N GLY A 151 -16.24 10.99 28.52
CA GLY A 151 -16.13 10.46 27.16
C GLY A 151 -14.93 9.53 26.99
N VAL A 152 -14.13 9.77 25.95
CA VAL A 152 -12.97 8.93 25.62
C VAL A 152 -11.80 9.20 26.58
N VAL A 153 -11.39 8.19 27.34
CA VAL A 153 -10.22 8.27 28.22
C VAL A 153 -9.01 7.61 27.55
N ASN A 154 -7.97 8.41 27.31
CA ASN A 154 -6.74 7.99 26.64
C ASN A 154 -5.53 8.04 27.57
N ALA A 155 -4.62 7.08 27.39
CA ALA A 155 -3.20 7.27 27.69
C ALA A 155 -2.52 7.96 26.50
N TRP A 156 -1.33 8.52 26.72
CA TRP A 156 -0.53 9.14 25.67
C TRP A 156 0.84 8.50 25.65
N ASP A 157 1.15 7.78 24.57
CA ASP A 157 2.45 7.17 24.34
C ASP A 157 3.24 8.05 23.35
N GLU A 158 4.56 8.14 23.48
CA GLU A 158 5.39 8.79 22.46
C GLU A 158 5.66 7.82 21.31
N GLN A 159 5.38 8.25 20.08
CA GLN A 159 5.63 7.46 18.88
C GLN A 159 6.32 8.30 17.80
N GLY A 160 7.34 7.71 17.17
CA GLY A 160 7.98 8.25 15.98
C GLY A 160 7.37 7.66 14.71
N LEU A 161 7.51 8.37 13.60
CA LEU A 161 7.32 7.79 12.26
C LEU A 161 8.35 6.68 12.02
N GLY A 162 8.02 5.70 11.17
CA GLY A 162 8.98 4.69 10.71
C GLY A 162 10.09 5.32 9.86
N GLU A 163 11.11 4.53 9.47
CA GLU A 163 12.10 5.01 8.50
C GLU A 163 11.45 5.21 7.11
N GLY A 164 11.77 6.34 6.48
CA GLY A 164 11.30 6.71 5.15
C GLY A 164 12.40 6.66 4.09
N LEU A 165 11.98 6.86 2.84
CA LEU A 165 12.85 6.89 1.66
C LEU A 165 13.63 8.21 1.50
N CYS A 166 13.40 9.19 2.37
CA CYS A 166 14.07 10.48 2.34
C CYS A 166 14.84 10.74 3.64
N THR A 167 16.05 11.25 3.49
CA THR A 167 17.01 11.52 4.57
C THR A 167 17.89 12.71 4.24
N ARG A 168 18.37 13.40 5.28
CA ARG A 168 19.45 14.41 5.17
C ARG A 168 20.85 13.77 5.20
N GLY A 169 20.92 12.44 5.31
CA GLY A 169 22.11 11.64 5.04
C GLY A 169 22.26 11.37 3.56
N ASP A 170 23.14 10.42 3.21
CA ASP A 170 23.44 10.07 1.83
C ASP A 170 22.78 8.76 1.38
N TRP A 171 22.27 7.99 2.34
CA TRP A 171 21.66 6.69 2.11
C TRP A 171 20.48 6.42 3.05
N THR A 172 19.51 5.64 2.56
CA THR A 172 18.47 4.98 3.34
C THR A 172 18.31 3.54 2.86
N VAL A 173 17.65 2.68 3.64
CA VAL A 173 17.45 1.26 3.31
C VAL A 173 15.98 0.89 3.47
N PHE A 174 15.41 0.25 2.46
CA PHE A 174 14.13 -0.45 2.58
C PHE A 174 14.38 -1.95 2.77
N ASP A 175 13.86 -2.53 3.86
CA ASP A 175 13.96 -3.96 4.17
C ASP A 175 12.67 -4.68 3.74
N ASP A 176 12.76 -5.44 2.64
CA ASP A 176 11.67 -6.21 2.05
C ASP A 176 11.65 -7.67 2.55
N SER A 177 12.57 -8.05 3.46
CA SER A 177 12.78 -9.45 3.87
C SER A 177 11.53 -10.12 4.46
N GLY A 178 10.64 -9.33 5.07
CA GLY A 178 9.43 -9.81 5.76
C GLY A 178 8.13 -9.69 4.95
N THR A 179 8.16 -9.18 3.71
CA THR A 179 6.95 -9.01 2.90
C THR A 179 6.55 -10.31 2.21
N VAL A 180 5.24 -10.54 2.03
CA VAL A 180 4.74 -11.65 1.20
C VAL A 180 5.06 -11.41 -0.27
N VAL A 181 5.16 -12.50 -1.03
CA VAL A 181 5.45 -12.48 -2.48
C VAL A 181 4.18 -12.73 -3.29
N LEU A 182 4.16 -12.18 -4.52
CA LEU A 182 3.04 -12.32 -5.44
C LEU A 182 3.38 -13.43 -6.44
N ASP A 183 2.78 -14.60 -6.24
CA ASP A 183 3.04 -15.77 -7.07
C ASP A 183 2.03 -15.86 -8.23
N PRO A 184 2.48 -15.85 -9.51
CA PRO A 184 1.60 -15.90 -10.68
C PRO A 184 0.94 -17.27 -10.89
N SER A 185 1.32 -18.30 -10.14
CA SER A 185 0.81 -19.67 -10.28
C SER A 185 -0.24 -20.05 -9.23
N THR A 186 -0.26 -19.40 -8.06
CA THR A 186 -1.12 -19.80 -6.92
C THR A 186 -2.53 -19.23 -6.95
N GLY A 187 -2.78 -18.12 -7.67
CA GLY A 187 -4.10 -17.48 -7.72
C GLY A 187 -5.25 -18.33 -8.30
N GLY A 188 -4.93 -19.44 -8.95
CA GLY A 188 -5.90 -20.42 -9.42
C GLY A 188 -6.96 -19.84 -10.38
N ARG A 189 -8.14 -20.47 -10.41
CA ARG A 189 -9.24 -20.03 -11.28
C ARG A 189 -9.97 -18.79 -10.73
N ALA A 190 -9.95 -18.60 -9.41
CA ALA A 190 -10.68 -17.53 -8.71
C ALA A 190 -9.98 -16.16 -8.83
N ALA A 191 -8.64 -16.09 -8.74
CA ALA A 191 -7.90 -14.85 -9.01
C ALA A 191 -7.82 -14.50 -10.52
N LYS A 192 -8.49 -15.26 -11.41
CA LYS A 192 -8.59 -15.00 -12.85
C LYS A 192 -7.22 -14.82 -13.53
N GLY A 193 -6.20 -15.57 -13.08
CA GLY A 193 -4.83 -15.52 -13.60
C GLY A 193 -3.97 -14.35 -13.10
N ARG A 194 -4.43 -13.60 -12.09
CA ARG A 194 -3.62 -12.58 -11.40
C ARG A 194 -2.65 -13.24 -10.41
N PRO A 195 -1.45 -12.68 -10.18
CA PRO A 195 -0.58 -13.11 -9.08
C PRO A 195 -1.27 -12.97 -7.72
N TRP A 196 -0.99 -13.90 -6.80
CA TRP A 196 -1.60 -13.95 -5.49
C TRP A 196 -0.57 -13.86 -4.36
N PRO A 197 -0.87 -13.18 -3.23
CA PRO A 197 -0.03 -13.22 -2.04
C PRO A 197 0.27 -14.66 -1.61
N THR A 198 1.52 -14.94 -1.32
CA THR A 198 2.05 -16.24 -0.91
C THR A 198 3.26 -16.01 -0.01
N GLU A 199 3.51 -16.92 0.93
CA GLU A 199 4.70 -16.86 1.79
C GLU A 199 5.99 -16.93 0.97
N ARG A 200 7.06 -16.29 1.45
CA ARG A 200 8.41 -16.51 0.90
C ARG A 200 8.87 -17.93 1.25
N GLU A 201 9.75 -18.49 0.42
CA GLU A 201 10.39 -19.78 0.71
C GLU A 201 11.00 -19.78 2.13
N PRO A 202 10.86 -20.86 2.91
CA PRO A 202 11.28 -20.88 4.31
C PRO A 202 12.80 -20.76 4.49
N GLY A 203 13.21 -20.47 5.72
CA GLY A 203 14.62 -20.35 6.13
C GLY A 203 15.10 -18.90 6.25
N LYS A 204 16.39 -18.71 6.57
CA LYS A 204 16.93 -17.37 6.79
C LYS A 204 17.19 -16.68 5.45
N ARG A 205 16.36 -15.69 5.13
CA ARG A 205 16.51 -14.79 3.97
C ARG A 205 16.61 -13.34 4.43
N GLN A 206 17.28 -12.53 3.62
CA GLN A 206 17.35 -11.06 3.74
C GLN A 206 17.25 -10.47 2.33
N ASP A 207 16.45 -9.42 2.14
CA ASP A 207 16.16 -8.78 0.86
C ASP A 207 16.05 -7.26 1.07
N LEU A 208 17.11 -6.53 0.76
CA LEU A 208 17.28 -5.11 1.11
C LEU A 208 17.44 -4.26 -0.14
N TYR A 209 16.97 -3.03 -0.10
CA TYR A 209 17.17 -2.04 -1.16
C TYR A 209 17.89 -0.84 -0.56
N LEU A 210 19.18 -0.71 -0.88
CA LEU A 210 20.01 0.42 -0.49
C LEU A 210 19.81 1.56 -1.50
N PHE A 211 19.22 2.66 -1.03
CA PHE A 211 19.05 3.90 -1.77
C PHE A 211 20.16 4.89 -1.35
N ALA A 212 21.31 4.85 -2.01
CA ALA A 212 22.49 5.67 -1.70
C ALA A 212 22.60 6.89 -2.65
N TYR A 213 21.58 7.74 -2.64
CA TYR A 213 21.37 8.81 -3.62
C TYR A 213 22.14 10.11 -3.31
N GLY A 214 22.73 10.25 -2.11
CA GLY A 214 23.35 11.49 -1.65
C GLY A 214 22.29 12.56 -1.39
N THR A 215 22.34 13.66 -2.15
CA THR A 215 21.34 14.75 -2.08
C THR A 215 20.26 14.69 -3.16
N ASP A 216 20.30 13.70 -4.07
CA ASP A 216 19.35 13.54 -5.17
C ASP A 216 18.03 12.87 -4.73
N HIS A 217 17.26 13.58 -3.91
CA HIS A 217 15.97 13.12 -3.39
C HIS A 217 14.94 12.87 -4.51
N VAL A 218 14.98 13.67 -5.59
CA VAL A 218 14.05 13.53 -6.72
C VAL A 218 14.39 12.29 -7.54
N GLY A 219 15.68 11.99 -7.75
CA GLY A 219 16.14 10.72 -8.31
C GLY A 219 15.69 9.53 -7.46
N ALA A 220 15.90 9.60 -6.13
CA ALA A 220 15.48 8.54 -5.21
C ALA A 220 13.97 8.25 -5.25
N LEU A 221 13.13 9.30 -5.25
CA LEU A 221 11.68 9.14 -5.35
C LEU A 221 11.22 8.65 -6.73
N ARG A 222 11.94 8.99 -7.81
CA ARG A 222 11.69 8.45 -9.16
C ARG A 222 12.05 6.97 -9.24
N ASP A 223 13.19 6.58 -8.69
CA ASP A 223 13.63 5.18 -8.61
C ASP A 223 12.68 4.37 -7.72
N ALA A 224 12.24 4.91 -6.59
CA ALA A 224 11.23 4.32 -5.72
C ALA A 224 9.87 4.14 -6.44
N SER A 225 9.38 5.17 -7.13
CA SER A 225 8.13 5.07 -7.90
C SER A 225 8.24 4.02 -9.02
N ARG A 226 9.41 3.83 -9.62
CA ARG A 226 9.63 2.71 -10.54
C ARG A 226 9.60 1.37 -9.82
N LEU A 227 10.31 1.25 -8.69
CA LEU A 227 10.50 0.03 -7.89
C LEU A 227 9.17 -0.53 -7.30
N PHE A 228 8.41 0.34 -6.63
CA PHE A 228 7.16 -0.01 -5.94
C PHE A 228 5.94 0.02 -6.87
N GLY A 229 6.07 0.67 -8.03
CA GLY A 229 5.01 0.84 -9.01
C GLY A 229 4.53 2.30 -9.08
N PRO A 230 4.20 2.81 -10.29
CA PRO A 230 3.72 4.18 -10.43
C PRO A 230 2.32 4.32 -9.84
N GLN A 231 2.10 5.33 -9.02
CA GLN A 231 0.76 5.67 -8.55
C GLN A 231 -0.09 6.12 -9.76
N PRO A 232 -1.25 5.48 -10.04
CA PRO A 232 -2.13 5.94 -11.09
C PRO A 232 -2.67 7.33 -10.76
N LEU A 233 -2.86 8.18 -11.78
CA LEU A 233 -3.47 9.50 -11.59
C LEU A 233 -4.92 9.33 -11.10
N PRO A 234 -5.30 9.87 -9.92
CA PRO A 234 -6.68 9.84 -9.46
C PRO A 234 -7.63 10.53 -10.44
N PRO A 235 -8.91 10.15 -10.49
CA PRO A 235 -9.90 10.83 -11.33
C PRO A 235 -10.04 12.29 -10.90
N ARG A 236 -10.32 13.19 -11.86
CA ARG A 236 -10.27 14.64 -11.65
C ARG A 236 -11.10 15.14 -10.46
N PHE A 237 -12.27 14.52 -10.22
CA PHE A 237 -13.18 14.88 -9.12
C PHE A 237 -12.54 14.71 -7.74
N ALA A 238 -11.57 13.78 -7.59
CA ALA A 238 -10.92 13.53 -6.31
C ALA A 238 -10.09 14.73 -5.79
N PHE A 239 -9.70 15.64 -6.70
CA PHE A 239 -9.00 16.89 -6.36
C PHE A 239 -9.95 18.09 -6.13
N GLY A 240 -11.27 17.87 -6.22
CA GLY A 240 -12.29 18.87 -5.94
C GLY A 240 -12.58 19.03 -4.44
N TYR A 241 -13.69 19.71 -4.12
CA TYR A 241 -14.18 19.77 -2.74
C TYR A 241 -15.11 18.59 -2.43
N TRP A 242 -14.98 18.04 -1.23
CA TRP A 242 -15.73 16.90 -0.74
C TRP A 242 -16.59 17.35 0.45
N TYR A 243 -17.90 17.14 0.36
CA TYR A 243 -18.77 17.22 1.54
C TYR A 243 -18.84 15.84 2.20
N SER A 244 -18.53 15.76 3.49
CA SER A 244 -18.65 14.55 4.29
C SER A 244 -19.03 14.90 5.73
N ARG A 245 -19.84 14.04 6.35
CA ARG A 245 -20.25 14.14 7.75
C ARG A 245 -20.82 12.79 8.20
N TYR A 246 -20.33 12.29 9.35
CA TYR A 246 -20.98 11.18 10.04
C TYR A 246 -22.35 11.61 10.56
N TYR A 247 -23.41 11.18 9.86
CA TYR A 247 -24.80 11.51 10.14
C TYR A 247 -25.76 10.59 9.35
N PRO A 248 -26.85 10.10 9.97
CA PRO A 248 -27.85 9.25 9.33
C PRO A 248 -28.79 10.08 8.45
N TYR A 249 -28.28 10.58 7.32
CA TYR A 249 -29.07 11.30 6.33
C TYR A 249 -30.15 10.40 5.71
N THR A 250 -31.38 10.89 5.60
CA THR A 250 -32.34 10.29 4.64
C THR A 250 -31.98 10.68 3.22
N SER A 251 -32.58 9.98 2.24
CA SER A 251 -32.46 10.31 0.82
C SER A 251 -32.85 11.76 0.52
N GLU A 252 -33.93 12.26 1.12
CA GLU A 252 -34.41 13.64 0.95
C GLU A 252 -33.41 14.65 1.50
N GLU A 253 -32.90 14.44 2.71
CA GLU A 253 -31.94 15.35 3.35
C GLU A 253 -30.60 15.39 2.58
N LEU A 254 -30.15 14.26 2.05
CA LEU A 254 -28.93 14.18 1.26
C LEU A 254 -29.05 14.89 -0.09
N ILE A 255 -30.22 14.80 -0.73
CA ILE A 255 -30.54 15.56 -1.95
C ILE A 255 -30.70 17.06 -1.65
N GLU A 256 -31.28 17.42 -0.50
CA GLU A 256 -31.36 18.81 -0.05
C GLU A 256 -29.95 19.42 0.16
N VAL A 257 -29.00 18.66 0.73
CA VAL A 257 -27.58 19.09 0.82
C VAL A 257 -26.99 19.36 -0.57
N ALA A 258 -27.24 18.50 -1.56
CA ALA A 258 -26.77 18.71 -2.94
C ALA A 258 -27.39 19.97 -3.57
N ALA A 259 -28.69 20.17 -3.40
CA ALA A 259 -29.40 21.36 -3.90
C ALA A 259 -28.95 22.66 -3.22
N GLU A 260 -28.64 22.62 -1.92
CA GLU A 260 -28.13 23.79 -1.18
C GLU A 260 -26.69 24.17 -1.58
N LEU A 261 -25.84 23.20 -1.92
CA LEU A 261 -24.51 23.48 -2.50
C LEU A 261 -24.64 24.26 -3.81
N ASP A 262 -25.55 23.85 -4.70
CA ASP A 262 -25.85 24.55 -5.96
C ASP A 262 -26.46 25.94 -5.72
N GLN A 263 -27.48 26.03 -4.85
CA GLN A 263 -28.16 27.27 -4.49
C GLN A 263 -27.17 28.33 -3.96
N HIS A 264 -26.26 27.91 -3.08
CA HIS A 264 -25.23 28.78 -2.51
C HIS A 264 -23.98 28.91 -3.38
N ARG A 265 -23.91 28.23 -4.53
CA ARG A 265 -22.77 28.22 -5.47
C ARG A 265 -21.46 27.80 -4.82
N VAL A 266 -21.53 26.81 -3.92
CA VAL A 266 -20.37 26.17 -3.32
C VAL A 266 -19.90 25.08 -4.29
N PRO A 267 -18.75 25.22 -4.97
CA PRO A 267 -18.27 24.18 -5.86
C PRO A 267 -17.91 22.94 -5.05
N ALA A 268 -18.54 21.82 -5.38
CA ALA A 268 -18.27 20.49 -4.83
C ALA A 268 -18.17 19.48 -5.97
N ASP A 269 -17.36 18.45 -5.77
CA ASP A 269 -17.18 17.34 -6.72
C ASP A 269 -17.61 15.99 -6.09
N VAL A 270 -17.67 15.90 -4.76
CA VAL A 270 -18.01 14.67 -4.02
C VAL A 270 -18.98 14.95 -2.87
N LEU A 271 -19.99 14.09 -2.72
CA LEU A 271 -20.89 13.97 -1.58
C LEU A 271 -20.78 12.56 -0.98
N VAL A 272 -20.22 12.47 0.22
CA VAL A 272 -19.95 11.20 0.92
C VAL A 272 -21.17 10.77 1.74
N ILE A 273 -21.50 9.47 1.70
CA ILE A 273 -22.46 8.84 2.61
C ILE A 273 -21.69 8.01 3.63
N ASP A 274 -21.88 8.33 4.91
CA ASP A 274 -21.24 7.62 6.03
C ASP A 274 -21.98 6.30 6.36
N MET A 275 -21.56 5.60 7.42
CA MET A 275 -21.98 4.22 7.73
C MET A 275 -23.48 3.92 7.63
N ASP A 276 -24.33 4.90 7.99
CA ASP A 276 -25.79 4.75 8.05
C ASP A 276 -26.46 4.45 6.69
N TRP A 277 -25.71 4.38 5.58
CA TRP A 277 -26.23 3.88 4.30
C TRP A 277 -26.68 2.42 4.39
N HIS A 278 -26.06 1.60 5.24
CA HIS A 278 -26.37 0.18 5.41
C HIS A 278 -27.16 -0.10 6.69
N LYS A 279 -27.85 -1.25 6.73
CA LYS A 279 -28.58 -1.75 7.91
C LYS A 279 -27.72 -1.66 9.18
N LEU A 280 -28.38 -1.42 10.31
CA LEU A 280 -27.76 -1.25 11.63
C LEU A 280 -26.64 -2.27 11.94
N GLY A 281 -25.40 -1.78 12.00
CA GLY A 281 -24.19 -2.55 12.28
C GLY A 281 -22.95 -1.65 12.24
N TRP A 282 -21.78 -2.21 12.54
CA TRP A 282 -20.50 -1.54 12.24
C TRP A 282 -20.01 -1.90 10.83
N THR A 283 -20.04 -3.19 10.50
CA THR A 283 -19.89 -3.71 9.13
C THR A 283 -21.26 -3.90 8.50
N GLY A 284 -21.46 -3.49 7.25
CA GLY A 284 -22.66 -3.82 6.48
C GLY A 284 -22.53 -3.65 4.96
N TYR A 285 -23.39 -4.34 4.21
CA TYR A 285 -23.39 -4.35 2.73
C TYR A 285 -24.77 -4.20 2.10
N SER A 286 -25.83 -4.14 2.91
CA SER A 286 -27.23 -4.03 2.48
C SER A 286 -27.78 -2.68 2.89
N TRP A 287 -28.40 -1.96 1.95
CA TRP A 287 -28.95 -0.63 2.21
C TRP A 287 -29.99 -0.63 3.33
N ASP A 288 -29.95 0.39 4.18
CA ASP A 288 -31.05 0.69 5.08
C ASP A 288 -32.19 1.34 4.29
N THR A 289 -33.30 0.61 4.11
CA THR A 289 -34.45 1.07 3.32
C THR A 289 -35.35 2.06 4.05
N ASP A 290 -35.17 2.29 5.35
CA ASP A 290 -35.90 3.32 6.08
C ASP A 290 -35.27 4.71 5.85
N LEU A 291 -33.95 4.78 5.60
CA LEU A 291 -33.23 5.99 5.18
C LEU A 291 -33.12 6.14 3.66
N PHE A 292 -32.97 5.01 2.95
CA PHE A 292 -32.81 4.94 1.49
C PHE A 292 -33.83 3.99 0.83
N PRO A 293 -35.12 4.39 0.71
CA PRO A 293 -36.17 3.54 0.14
C PRO A 293 -35.93 3.11 -1.31
N ASP A 294 -35.28 3.98 -2.12
CA ASP A 294 -34.74 3.64 -3.43
C ASP A 294 -33.33 4.24 -3.57
N PRO A 295 -32.28 3.48 -3.22
CA PRO A 295 -30.90 3.95 -3.32
C PRO A 295 -30.50 4.34 -4.74
N THR A 296 -31.09 3.72 -5.76
CA THR A 296 -30.74 4.02 -7.16
C THR A 296 -31.26 5.40 -7.56
N ALA A 297 -32.47 5.76 -7.11
CA ALA A 297 -33.01 7.10 -7.29
C ALA A 297 -32.16 8.15 -6.56
N THR A 298 -31.74 7.87 -5.32
CA THR A 298 -30.91 8.79 -4.52
C THR A 298 -29.54 9.02 -5.16
N LEU A 299 -28.83 7.96 -5.56
CA LEU A 299 -27.55 8.06 -6.27
C LEU A 299 -27.69 8.81 -7.60
N THR A 300 -28.77 8.55 -8.35
CA THR A 300 -29.08 9.27 -9.60
C THR A 300 -29.28 10.77 -9.36
N ALA A 301 -30.05 11.16 -8.34
CA ALA A 301 -30.27 12.56 -8.01
C ALA A 301 -28.95 13.29 -7.63
N ILE A 302 -28.06 12.64 -6.88
CA ILE A 302 -26.72 13.18 -6.57
C ILE A 302 -25.92 13.41 -7.86
N HIS A 303 -25.97 12.46 -8.81
CA HIS A 303 -25.31 12.59 -10.11
C HIS A 303 -25.93 13.68 -11.01
N GLU A 304 -27.22 13.99 -10.88
CA GLU A 304 -27.89 15.09 -11.58
C GLU A 304 -27.38 16.47 -11.15
N HIS A 305 -26.95 16.62 -9.88
CA HIS A 305 -26.19 17.78 -9.38
C HIS A 305 -24.71 17.79 -9.84
N GLY A 306 -24.28 16.82 -10.65
CA GLY A 306 -22.90 16.70 -11.15
C GLY A 306 -21.90 16.19 -10.12
N LEU A 307 -22.36 15.80 -8.93
CA LEU A 307 -21.55 15.28 -7.84
C LEU A 307 -21.21 13.79 -8.07
N ARG A 308 -20.13 13.35 -7.44
CA ARG A 308 -19.77 11.94 -7.26
C ARG A 308 -20.07 11.50 -5.84
N THR A 309 -20.20 10.21 -5.59
CA THR A 309 -20.52 9.71 -4.26
C THR A 309 -19.79 8.41 -3.93
N CYS A 310 -19.52 8.23 -2.64
CA CYS A 310 -18.96 7.02 -2.08
C CYS A 310 -19.70 6.62 -0.81
N LEU A 311 -19.59 5.34 -0.50
CA LEU A 311 -20.08 4.74 0.73
C LEU A 311 -18.91 4.44 1.67
N ASN A 312 -19.09 4.74 2.95
CA ASN A 312 -18.20 4.27 4.02
C ASN A 312 -18.32 2.74 4.16
N LEU A 313 -17.19 2.06 4.38
CA LEU A 313 -17.10 0.62 4.58
C LEU A 313 -16.13 0.26 5.70
N HIS A 314 -16.64 -0.52 6.65
CA HIS A 314 -15.88 -1.20 7.67
C HIS A 314 -15.97 -2.70 7.43
N PRO A 315 -14.99 -3.38 6.83
CA PRO A 315 -15.18 -4.77 6.40
C PRO A 315 -14.85 -5.83 7.47
N ALA A 316 -14.34 -5.41 8.64
CA ALA A 316 -13.61 -6.26 9.57
C ALA A 316 -14.44 -7.43 10.13
N ASP A 317 -15.75 -7.26 10.35
CA ASP A 317 -16.57 -8.38 10.83
C ASP A 317 -16.90 -9.41 9.75
N GLY A 318 -16.68 -9.14 8.46
CA GLY A 318 -17.15 -9.99 7.37
C GLY A 318 -18.64 -9.83 7.12
N VAL A 319 -19.31 -10.88 6.65
CA VAL A 319 -20.71 -10.81 6.19
C VAL A 319 -21.63 -11.53 7.15
N GLY A 320 -22.54 -10.80 7.82
CA GLY A 320 -23.49 -11.36 8.77
C GLY A 320 -24.76 -11.92 8.11
N SER A 321 -25.47 -12.81 8.80
CA SER A 321 -26.69 -13.49 8.30
C SER A 321 -27.91 -12.60 8.03
N HIS A 322 -27.83 -11.30 8.36
CA HIS A 322 -28.84 -10.27 8.06
C HIS A 322 -28.61 -9.54 6.72
N GLU A 323 -27.47 -9.78 6.08
CA GLU A 323 -27.11 -9.22 4.77
C GLU A 323 -27.92 -9.88 3.65
N ASP A 324 -28.41 -9.07 2.70
CA ASP A 324 -29.24 -9.54 1.57
C ASP A 324 -28.50 -10.55 0.70
N ALA A 325 -27.18 -10.37 0.54
CA ALA A 325 -26.29 -11.25 -0.22
C ALA A 325 -25.66 -12.39 0.61
N PHE A 326 -26.07 -12.58 1.87
CA PHE A 326 -25.50 -13.61 2.74
C PHE A 326 -25.65 -15.04 2.18
N PRO A 327 -26.80 -15.48 1.63
CA PRO A 327 -26.93 -16.81 1.05
C PRO A 327 -25.95 -17.06 -0.11
N GLU A 328 -25.75 -16.07 -0.97
CA GLU A 328 -24.81 -16.10 -2.09
C GLU A 328 -23.35 -16.10 -1.62
N MET A 329 -23.02 -15.35 -0.57
CA MET A 329 -21.70 -15.37 0.07
C MET A 329 -21.41 -16.75 0.70
N CYS A 330 -22.36 -17.32 1.43
CA CYS A 330 -22.25 -18.70 1.94
C CYS A 330 -22.04 -19.70 0.80
N ALA A 331 -22.86 -19.64 -0.25
CA ALA A 331 -22.73 -20.54 -1.40
C ALA A 331 -21.37 -20.41 -2.11
N ALA A 332 -20.83 -19.19 -2.25
CA ALA A 332 -19.51 -18.96 -2.84
C ALA A 332 -18.37 -19.54 -1.99
N MET A 333 -18.51 -19.52 -0.66
CA MET A 333 -17.54 -20.08 0.28
C MET A 333 -17.71 -21.59 0.55
N GLY A 334 -18.82 -22.19 0.10
CA GLY A 334 -19.16 -23.59 0.34
C GLY A 334 -19.78 -23.86 1.72
N LEU A 335 -20.47 -22.86 2.28
CA LEU A 335 -21.12 -22.87 3.58
C LEU A 335 -22.65 -22.99 3.44
N ASP A 336 -23.32 -23.51 4.46
CA ASP A 336 -24.79 -23.57 4.52
C ASP A 336 -25.33 -22.34 5.27
N PRO A 337 -26.08 -21.43 4.63
CA PRO A 337 -26.63 -20.24 5.30
C PRO A 337 -27.64 -20.56 6.40
N ALA A 338 -28.19 -21.78 6.48
CA ALA A 338 -29.09 -22.18 7.57
C ALA A 338 -28.35 -22.52 8.88
N THR A 339 -27.03 -22.74 8.83
CA THR A 339 -26.20 -23.09 9.99
C THR A 339 -24.96 -22.21 10.16
N THR A 340 -24.83 -21.15 9.35
CA THR A 340 -23.70 -20.22 9.37
C THR A 340 -24.18 -18.89 9.92
N ASP A 341 -23.57 -18.39 10.98
CA ASP A 341 -23.93 -17.07 11.55
C ASP A 341 -23.28 -15.90 10.78
N LYS A 342 -22.06 -16.12 10.27
CA LYS A 342 -21.21 -15.11 9.66
C LYS A 342 -20.22 -15.75 8.67
N VAL A 343 -19.94 -15.11 7.54
CA VAL A 343 -18.80 -15.42 6.67
C VAL A 343 -17.63 -14.51 7.09
N PRO A 344 -16.52 -15.04 7.64
CA PRO A 344 -15.38 -14.23 8.05
C PRO A 344 -14.76 -13.42 6.90
N PHE A 345 -14.19 -12.27 7.22
CA PHE A 345 -13.46 -11.45 6.25
C PHE A 345 -12.06 -12.04 6.00
N ASP A 346 -11.78 -12.51 4.79
CA ASP A 346 -10.51 -13.14 4.45
C ASP A 346 -10.01 -12.70 3.06
N LEU A 347 -9.13 -11.68 3.02
CA LEU A 347 -8.48 -11.26 1.78
C LEU A 347 -7.38 -12.23 1.28
N THR A 348 -7.09 -13.31 2.00
CA THR A 348 -6.15 -14.36 1.58
C THR A 348 -6.83 -15.49 0.81
N ASP A 349 -8.14 -15.71 0.99
CA ASP A 349 -8.93 -16.63 0.15
C ASP A 349 -9.44 -15.94 -1.13
N THR A 350 -8.88 -16.38 -2.26
CA THR A 350 -9.32 -15.98 -3.62
C THR A 350 -10.83 -16.07 -3.87
N ARG A 351 -11.54 -17.01 -3.23
CA ARG A 351 -13.00 -17.19 -3.35
C ARG A 351 -13.75 -16.10 -2.62
N PHE A 352 -13.27 -15.75 -1.42
CA PHE A 352 -13.83 -14.64 -0.64
C PHE A 352 -13.64 -13.34 -1.43
N VAL A 353 -12.46 -13.07 -1.97
CA VAL A 353 -12.20 -11.82 -2.71
C VAL A 353 -13.03 -11.71 -4.01
N ASP A 354 -13.25 -12.79 -4.77
CA ASP A 354 -14.19 -12.75 -5.90
C ASP A 354 -15.62 -12.48 -5.43
N ALA A 355 -16.08 -13.17 -4.39
CA ALA A 355 -17.44 -13.03 -3.87
C ALA A 355 -17.67 -11.62 -3.28
N TYR A 356 -16.74 -11.13 -2.46
CA TYR A 356 -16.74 -9.80 -1.84
C TYR A 356 -16.90 -8.68 -2.87
N LEU A 357 -16.10 -8.69 -3.95
CA LEU A 357 -16.22 -7.69 -5.01
C LEU A 357 -17.50 -7.89 -5.83
N ARG A 358 -17.78 -9.12 -6.28
CA ARG A 358 -18.88 -9.42 -7.21
C ARG A 358 -20.28 -9.34 -6.60
N LEU A 359 -20.42 -9.62 -5.31
CA LEU A 359 -21.71 -9.64 -4.61
C LEU A 359 -21.93 -8.40 -3.74
N LEU A 360 -20.86 -7.81 -3.18
CA LEU A 360 -20.98 -6.76 -2.18
C LEU A 360 -20.48 -5.38 -2.65
N HIS A 361 -19.82 -5.27 -3.81
CA HIS A 361 -19.30 -3.99 -4.33
C HIS A 361 -19.88 -3.67 -5.73
N HIS A 362 -19.59 -4.52 -6.72
CA HIS A 362 -20.02 -4.29 -8.11
C HIS A 362 -21.53 -4.02 -8.27
N PRO A 363 -22.47 -4.68 -7.52
CA PRO A 363 -23.89 -4.36 -7.62
C PRO A 363 -24.28 -2.97 -7.10
N HIS A 364 -23.45 -2.33 -6.27
CA HIS A 364 -23.65 -0.95 -5.81
C HIS A 364 -22.93 0.05 -6.73
N GLU A 365 -21.77 -0.33 -7.29
CA GLU A 365 -21.11 0.43 -8.37
C GLU A 365 -22.03 0.54 -9.60
N ASP A 366 -22.68 -0.57 -10.00
CA ASP A 366 -23.69 -0.62 -11.07
C ASP A 366 -24.94 0.25 -10.78
N ARG A 367 -25.22 0.57 -9.50
CA ARG A 367 -26.30 1.49 -9.09
C ARG A 367 -25.91 2.96 -9.10
N GLY A 368 -24.61 3.28 -9.13
CA GLY A 368 -24.10 4.66 -9.14
C GLY A 368 -23.10 5.02 -8.04
N VAL A 369 -22.62 4.07 -7.22
CA VAL A 369 -21.50 4.33 -6.29
C VAL A 369 -20.21 4.51 -7.10
N ASP A 370 -19.56 5.67 -7.01
CA ASP A 370 -18.40 6.00 -7.84
C ASP A 370 -17.07 5.44 -7.31
N PHE A 371 -16.96 5.27 -5.99
CA PHE A 371 -15.82 4.70 -5.29
C PHE A 371 -16.17 4.37 -3.82
N TRP A 372 -15.21 3.86 -3.06
CA TRP A 372 -15.41 3.36 -1.69
C TRP A 372 -14.51 4.08 -0.69
N TRP A 373 -15.03 4.38 0.50
CA TRP A 373 -14.26 4.84 1.65
C TRP A 373 -14.08 3.68 2.63
N MET A 374 -12.91 3.03 2.59
CA MET A 374 -12.55 1.95 3.51
C MET A 374 -12.02 2.54 4.83
N ASP A 375 -12.59 2.15 5.98
CA ASP A 375 -12.41 2.84 7.27
C ASP A 375 -12.08 1.91 8.48
N TRP A 376 -11.96 2.50 9.69
CA TRP A 376 -11.37 2.03 10.96
C TRP A 376 -12.07 0.80 11.64
N GLN A 377 -11.43 -0.33 11.90
CA GLN A 377 -10.02 -0.70 11.81
C GLN A 377 -9.88 -2.24 11.83
N GLN A 378 -8.78 -2.80 11.28
CA GLN A 378 -8.34 -4.15 11.64
C GLN A 378 -7.50 -4.09 12.93
N GLY A 379 -7.86 -4.90 13.91
CA GLY A 379 -7.02 -5.16 15.10
C GLY A 379 -5.84 -6.08 14.76
N THR A 380 -5.27 -6.74 15.77
CA THR A 380 -4.35 -7.87 15.56
C THR A 380 -5.08 -9.20 15.37
N GLU A 381 -6.41 -9.19 15.44
CA GLU A 381 -7.25 -10.36 15.18
C GLU A 381 -7.73 -10.30 13.72
N THR A 382 -7.36 -11.33 12.97
CA THR A 382 -7.74 -11.64 11.59
C THR A 382 -8.46 -12.98 11.58
#